data_AF-A0A7C4A9T9-F1
#
_entry.id   AF-A0A7C4A9T9-F1
#
_cell.length_a   1.000
_cell.length_b   1.000
_cell.length_c   1.000
_cell.angle_alpha   90.00
_cell.angle_beta   90.00
_cell.angle_gamma   90.00
#
_symmetry.space_group_name_H-M   'P 1'
#
loop_
_entity.id
_entity.type
_entity.pdbx_description
1 polymer ?
#
loop_
_entity_poly.entity_id
_entity_poly.type
_entity_poly.pdbx_seq_one_letter_code
_entity_poly.pdbx_strand_id
1 'polypeptide(L)' 'QFEQAGFHFCGASPDGKLVELIELADHPFFLACQFHPEFQSKPNAPHPLFRGFIAATHAFSHHR' A
#
# COMPACT_ATOMS: atom_id res chain seq x y z
N GLN A 1 13.38 6.93 13.43
CA GLN A 1 14.25 6.26 12.44
C GLN A 1 13.52 6.00 11.13
N PHE A 2 12.37 5.30 11.12
CA PHE A 2 11.65 4.98 9.88
C PHE A 2 11.08 6.20 9.15
N GLU A 3 10.44 7.14 9.86
CA GLU A 3 9.93 8.37 9.23
C GLU A 3 11.05 9.24 8.64
N GLN A 4 12.19 9.30 9.31
CA GLN A 4 13.40 9.97 8.79
C GLN A 4 13.98 9.27 7.55
N ALA A 5 13.70 7.98 7.37
CA ALA A 5 14.05 7.21 6.18
C ALA A 5 12.96 7.29 5.09
N GLY A 6 11.95 8.13 5.25
CA GLY A 6 10.90 8.40 4.25
C GLY A 6 9.66 7.50 4.35
N PHE A 7 9.59 6.63 5.35
CA PHE A 7 8.38 5.81 5.58
C PHE A 7 7.27 6.66 6.19
N HIS A 8 6.06 6.54 5.65
CA HIS A 8 4.86 7.16 6.20
C HIS A 8 3.97 6.07 6.83
N PHE A 9 3.55 6.27 8.07
CA PHE A 9 2.62 5.39 8.77
C PHE A 9 1.17 5.82 8.44
N CYS A 10 0.62 5.26 7.36
CA CYS A 10 -0.67 5.66 6.80
C CYS A 10 -1.88 4.96 7.45
N GLY A 11 -1.63 3.93 8.27
CA GLY A 11 -2.68 3.22 8.99
C GLY A 11 -2.16 2.63 10.30
N ALA A 12 -3.00 2.71 11.31
CA ALA A 12 -2.75 2.17 12.64
C ALA A 12 -3.96 1.36 13.13
N SER A 13 -3.74 0.51 14.13
CA SER A 13 -4.79 -0.18 14.85
C SER A 13 -5.78 0.84 15.46
N PRO A 14 -7.04 0.45 15.76
CA PRO A 14 -8.03 1.37 16.32
C PRO A 14 -7.61 2.06 17.62
N ASP A 15 -6.72 1.43 18.39
CA ASP A 15 -6.14 1.99 19.62
C ASP A 15 -4.83 2.78 19.39
N GLY A 16 -4.38 2.88 18.14
CA GLY A 16 -3.22 3.66 17.70
C GLY A 16 -1.86 3.06 18.07
N LYS A 17 -1.81 1.84 18.61
CA LYS A 17 -0.57 1.25 19.13
C LYS A 17 0.25 0.47 18.11
N LEU A 18 -0.42 -0.09 17.10
CA LEU A 18 0.22 -0.89 16.06
C LEU A 18 0.13 -0.16 14.72
N VAL A 19 1.22 -0.15 13.98
CA VAL A 19 1.22 0.33 12.59
C VAL A 19 0.72 -0.82 11.70
N GLU A 20 -0.32 -0.55 10.93
CA GLU A 20 -1.02 -1.54 10.10
C GLU A 20 -0.76 -1.34 8.60
N LEU A 21 -0.37 -0.12 8.21
CA LEU A 21 -0.14 0.27 6.82
C LEU A 21 0.98 1.29 6.73
N ILE A 22 1.92 1.07 5.82
CA ILE A 22 3.02 1.99 5.51
C ILE A 22 3.14 2.29 4.02
N GLU A 23 3.65 3.46 3.70
CA GLU A 23 4.03 3.90 2.36
C GLU A 23 5.46 4.47 2.37
N LEU A 24 6.12 4.53 1.20
CA LEU A 24 7.43 5.16 1.04
C LEU A 24 7.31 6.33 0.04
N ALA A 25 7.58 7.54 0.51
CA ALA A 25 7.27 8.77 -0.24
C ALA A 25 8.03 8.91 -1.58
N ASP A 26 9.27 8.44 -1.64
CA ASP A 26 10.14 8.57 -2.82
C ASP A 26 10.07 7.36 -3.77
N HIS A 27 8.94 6.65 -3.77
CA HIS A 27 8.70 5.52 -4.66
C HIS A 27 7.33 5.65 -5.33
N PRO A 28 7.22 5.46 -6.66
CA PRO A 28 5.98 5.73 -7.41
C PRO A 28 4.78 4.89 -6.92
N PHE A 29 5.06 3.70 -6.39
CA PHE A 29 4.06 2.88 -5.69
C PHE A 29 4.75 1.94 -4.71
N PHE A 30 4.82 2.31 -3.44
CA PHE A 30 5.30 1.44 -2.37
C PHE A 30 4.30 1.45 -1.23
N LEU A 31 3.74 0.29 -0.92
CA LEU A 31 2.78 0.11 0.14
C LEU A 31 2.94 -1.28 0.76
N ALA A 32 2.88 -1.36 2.08
CA ALA A 32 2.88 -2.63 2.82
C ALA A 32 1.85 -2.59 3.94
N CYS A 33 1.10 -3.67 4.11
CA CYS A 33 0.08 -3.82 5.14
C CYS A 33 0.33 -5.07 5.99
N GLN A 34 -0.06 -5.03 7.27
CA GLN A 34 0.03 -6.18 8.18
C GLN A 34 -1.17 -7.13 8.05
N PHE A 35 -2.31 -6.62 7.61
CA PHE A 35 -3.51 -7.42 7.36
C PHE A 35 -3.48 -8.11 5.99
N HIS A 36 -4.46 -9.00 5.76
CA HIS A 36 -4.60 -9.84 4.57
C HIS A 36 -5.70 -9.32 3.61
N PRO A 37 -5.41 -8.32 2.74
CA PRO A 37 -6.39 -7.77 1.80
C PRO A 37 -6.88 -8.79 0.76
N GLU A 38 -6.15 -9.88 0.54
CA GLU A 38 -6.48 -10.95 -0.40
C GLU A 38 -7.80 -11.63 -0.07
N PHE A 39 -8.14 -11.78 1.22
CA PHE A 39 -9.39 -12.43 1.62
C PHE A 39 -10.63 -11.58 1.30
N GLN A 40 -10.46 -10.27 1.18
CA GLN A 40 -11.54 -9.33 0.85
C GLN A 40 -11.65 -9.02 -0.64
N SER A 41 -10.63 -9.37 -1.44
CA SER A 41 -10.66 -9.17 -2.90
C SER A 41 -11.63 -10.12 -3.58
N LYS A 42 -12.40 -9.64 -4.56
CA LYS A 42 -13.34 -10.44 -5.37
C LYS A 42 -13.10 -10.22 -6.88
N PRO A 43 -13.44 -11.18 -7.76
CA PRO A 43 -13.21 -11.04 -9.20
C PRO A 43 -13.84 -9.78 -9.83
N ASN A 44 -15.04 -9.40 -9.39
CA ASN A 44 -15.78 -8.21 -9.88
C ASN A 44 -15.59 -6.97 -8.98
N ALA A 45 -14.88 -7.11 -7.86
CA ALA A 45 -14.61 -6.04 -6.91
C ALA A 45 -13.22 -6.27 -6.30
N PRO A 46 -12.14 -6.03 -7.08
CA PRO A 46 -10.79 -6.24 -6.59
C PRO A 46 -10.50 -5.27 -5.45
N HIS A 47 -9.76 -5.74 -4.43
CA HIS A 47 -9.37 -4.89 -3.31
C HIS A 47 -8.57 -3.67 -3.83
N PRO A 48 -8.79 -2.45 -3.28
CA PRO A 48 -8.15 -1.24 -3.76
C PRO A 48 -6.62 -1.33 -3.84
N LEU A 49 -5.98 -1.99 -2.87
CA LEU A 49 -4.52 -2.15 -2.86
C LEU A 49 -3.99 -2.92 -4.09
N PHE A 50 -4.62 -4.03 -4.47
CA PHE A 50 -4.21 -4.78 -5.66
C PHE A 50 -4.53 -4.02 -6.95
N ARG A 51 -5.71 -3.39 -7.01
CA ARG A 51 -6.08 -2.56 -8.17
C ARG A 51 -5.07 -1.41 -8.38
N GLY A 52 -4.69 -0.73 -7.29
CA GLY A 52 -3.68 0.32 -7.30
C GLY A 52 -2.31 -0.19 -7.75
N PHE A 53 -1.87 -1.33 -7.21
CA PHE A 53 -0.59 -1.94 -7.57
C PHE A 53 -0.48 -2.27 -9.06
N ILE A 54 -1.53 -2.88 -9.63
CA ILE A 54 -1.56 -3.20 -11.06
C ILE A 54 -1.61 -1.93 -11.91
N ALA A 55 -2.41 -0.93 -11.53
CA ALA A 55 -2.47 0.35 -12.23
C ALA A 55 -1.11 1.07 -12.25
N ALA A 56 -0.40 1.08 -11.11
CA ALA A 56 0.94 1.65 -11.03
C ALA A 56 1.96 0.87 -11.87
N THR A 57 1.89 -0.46 -11.86
CA THR A 57 2.74 -1.33 -12.68
C THR A 57 2.52 -1.07 -14.18
N HIS A 58 1.25 -0.93 -14.59
CA HIS A 58 0.89 -0.59 -15.96
C HIS A 58 1.44 0.79 -16.35
N ALA A 59 1.22 1.82 -15.53
CA ALA A 59 1.75 3.16 -15.77
C ALA A 59 3.28 3.18 -15.88
N PHE A 60 3.98 2.48 -14.98
CA PHE A 60 5.45 2.35 -15.02
C PHE A 60 5.93 1.67 -16.30
N SER A 61 5.24 0.64 -16.77
CA SER A 61 5.64 -0.12 -17.96
C SER A 61 5.47 0.69 -19.25
N HIS A 62 4.53 1.64 -19.29
CA HIS A 62 4.25 2.50 -20.45
C HIS A 62 4.97 3.86 -20.42
N HIS A 63 5.60 4.23 -19.30
CA HIS A 63 6.39 5.45 -19.16
C HIS A 63 7.91 5.19 -19.19
N ARG A 64 8.31 3.96 -19.55
CA ARG A 64 9.68 3.59 -19.94
C ARG A 64 9.77 3.49 -21.45
#